data_AF-A0AAN7E9C1-F1
#
_entry.id   AF-A0AAN7E9C1-F1
#
_cell.length_a   1.000
_cell.length_b   1.000
_cell.length_c   1.000
_cell.angle_alpha   90.00
_cell.angle_beta   90.00
_cell.angle_gamma   90.00
#
_symmetry.space_group_name_H-M   'P 1'
#
loop_
_entity.id
_entity.type
_entity.pdbx_description
1 polymer ?
#
loop_
_entity_poly.entity_id
_entity_poly.type
_entity_poly.pdbx_seq_one_letter_code
_entity_poly.pdbx_strand_id
1 'polypeptide(L)'
;MASLIILKLFLLLSAISLSRTWALNSSSSSSYATSLQYSQSLSSIKSICKTTPYPDVCFDSLKLSIGISININPNIITYLLQTLQTAISESENLSNLFLGAGRHSNIIEKQRGTIQDCKEVHQITLSALQRSVSRIHDAPNNKQKLADAGAYLSAALTNKNTCLEGLDSASGPLKPTLLNSIHDTYKHVSNSLSILSSQNGHTNRRLMDMGVPTWISRKLDGRTRILESEYDHVLTVATDGTGNFTTITDAINFAPNNSYNERTFIYVKQGVYEENVEIPDYKPNIVLLGDGADVTLITGDRSMGDGWTTFRSATLGVSGDGFLARDISVENKAGAKKYQAVALRINADLAALYKCSIIGFQDTLYVHSFRQFYRECDILGTIDYIFGNAAVVFQGCNIMSRMPMPGQFTVITAQARDTLDENTGISFQNCSILATNDLYSNSSRVKSYLGRPWKVYSQVVYFESYIDNFIDPAGWTQWASDDNRGLDTLYYGEYDNYGPGSSTDDRVTWPGYHVMDISDAYNFTVSEFITGDEWLESTSFPYDDGV
;
A
#
# COMPACT_ATOMS: atom_id res chain seq x y z
N MET A 1 32.19 -76.10 56.70
CA MET A 1 31.46 -75.32 55.68
C MET A 1 31.12 -73.94 56.25
N ALA A 2 32.16 -73.15 56.49
CA ALA A 2 32.11 -71.81 57.07
C ALA A 2 33.44 -71.12 56.69
N SER A 3 33.40 -70.41 55.56
CA SER A 3 34.38 -69.45 55.02
C SER A 3 34.25 -69.58 53.50
N LEU A 4 33.39 -68.80 52.86
CA LEU A 4 33.82 -67.55 52.25
C LEU A 4 32.65 -66.57 52.07
N ILE A 5 31.70 -66.57 53.01
CA ILE A 5 30.57 -65.62 53.07
C ILE A 5 31.04 -64.18 53.39
N ILE A 6 32.28 -64.01 53.85
CA ILE A 6 32.81 -62.72 54.34
C ILE A 6 33.32 -61.79 53.21
N LEU A 7 33.61 -62.29 52.00
CA LEU A 7 34.14 -61.43 50.92
C LEU A 7 33.05 -60.68 50.13
N LYS A 8 31.77 -61.08 50.21
CA LYS A 8 30.67 -60.41 49.49
C LYS A 8 30.09 -59.20 50.22
N LEU A 9 30.36 -59.02 51.51
CA LEU A 9 29.78 -57.91 52.29
C LEU A 9 30.60 -56.60 52.20
N PHE A 10 31.87 -56.65 51.80
CA PHE A 10 32.74 -55.46 51.70
C PHE A 10 32.64 -54.70 50.38
N LEU A 11 32.10 -55.32 49.30
CA LEU A 11 31.96 -54.67 47.99
C LEU A 11 30.64 -53.89 47.80
N LEU A 12 29.68 -54.02 48.73
CA LEU A 12 28.38 -53.35 48.63
C LEU A 12 28.29 -52.02 49.39
N LEU A 13 29.26 -51.70 50.26
CA LEU A 13 29.25 -50.48 51.08
C LEU A 13 30.11 -49.33 50.51
N SER A 14 30.93 -49.55 49.48
CA SER A 14 31.69 -48.49 48.79
C SER A 14 30.97 -47.90 47.56
N ALA A 15 29.90 -48.54 47.07
CA ALA A 15 29.13 -48.07 45.91
C ALA A 15 28.03 -47.05 46.29
N ILE A 16 27.71 -46.90 47.57
CA ILE A 16 26.59 -46.04 48.04
C ILE A 16 27.07 -44.62 48.41
N SER A 17 28.37 -44.39 48.56
CA SER A 17 28.94 -43.05 48.83
C SER A 17 29.39 -42.28 47.58
N LEU A 18 29.41 -42.90 46.38
CA LEU A 18 29.77 -42.24 45.11
C LEU A 18 28.57 -41.88 44.22
N SER A 19 27.36 -42.35 44.55
CA SER A 19 26.14 -42.07 43.77
C SER A 19 25.35 -40.84 44.27
N ARG A 20 25.67 -40.29 45.45
CA ARG A 20 25.03 -39.07 45.97
C ARG A 20 25.72 -37.75 45.58
N THR A 21 26.95 -37.78 45.06
CA THR A 21 27.64 -36.57 44.57
C THR A 21 27.42 -36.28 43.09
N TRP A 22 27.00 -37.28 42.30
CA TRP A 22 26.73 -37.11 40.86
C TRP A 22 25.28 -36.66 40.54
N ALA A 23 24.33 -36.84 41.46
CA ALA A 23 22.94 -36.41 41.26
C ALA A 23 22.69 -34.92 41.60
N LEU A 24 23.63 -34.24 42.27
CA LEU A 24 23.55 -32.80 42.55
C LEU A 24 24.30 -31.94 41.53
N ASN A 25 25.13 -32.54 40.66
CA ASN A 25 25.94 -31.83 39.65
C ASN A 25 25.40 -31.95 38.20
N SER A 26 24.41 -32.81 37.95
CA SER A 26 23.74 -32.91 36.64
C SER A 26 22.56 -31.94 36.49
N SER A 27 21.98 -31.47 37.61
CA SER A 27 20.93 -30.44 37.62
C SER A 27 21.50 -29.01 37.55
N SER A 28 22.72 -28.79 38.03
CA SER A 28 23.42 -27.50 37.89
C SER A 28 23.87 -27.26 36.45
N SER A 29 24.47 -28.25 35.78
CA SER A 29 24.94 -28.10 34.39
C SER A 29 23.82 -27.84 33.37
N SER A 30 22.65 -28.48 33.54
CA SER A 30 21.48 -28.23 32.68
C SER A 30 20.84 -26.86 32.92
N SER A 31 20.81 -26.37 34.16
CA SER A 31 20.33 -25.01 34.48
C SER A 31 21.30 -23.91 34.02
N TYR A 32 22.61 -24.14 34.07
CA TYR A 32 23.60 -23.22 33.48
C TYR A 32 23.50 -23.16 31.95
N ALA A 33 23.33 -24.28 31.25
CA ALA A 33 23.13 -24.29 29.80
C ALA A 33 21.83 -23.55 29.39
N THR A 34 20.74 -23.79 30.12
CA THR A 34 19.45 -23.13 29.89
C THR A 34 19.51 -21.62 30.13
N SER A 35 20.20 -21.18 31.19
CA SER A 35 20.39 -19.75 31.49
C SER A 35 21.33 -19.04 30.50
N LEU A 36 22.36 -19.72 30.02
CA LEU A 36 23.25 -19.20 28.97
C LEU A 36 22.49 -19.01 27.65
N GLN A 37 21.70 -20.01 27.23
CA GLN A 37 20.89 -19.95 26.00
C GLN A 37 19.79 -18.89 26.09
N TYR A 38 19.15 -18.74 27.26
CA TYR A 38 18.23 -17.65 27.54
C TYR A 38 18.89 -16.27 27.41
N SER A 39 20.10 -16.10 27.97
CA SER A 39 20.84 -14.84 27.86
C SER A 39 21.27 -14.50 26.42
N GLN A 40 21.62 -15.51 25.61
CA GLN A 40 22.00 -15.35 24.20
C GLN A 40 20.79 -15.03 23.31
N SER A 41 19.62 -15.61 23.59
CA SER A 41 18.37 -15.25 22.90
C SER A 41 17.96 -13.81 23.22
N LEU A 42 18.06 -13.39 24.49
CA LEU A 42 17.78 -12.02 24.90
C LEU A 42 18.69 -10.98 24.24
N SER A 43 19.99 -11.26 24.10
CA SER A 43 20.91 -10.34 23.42
C SER A 43 20.61 -10.23 21.92
N SER A 44 20.25 -11.35 21.28
CA SER A 44 19.85 -11.38 19.87
C SER A 44 18.57 -10.57 19.62
N ILE A 45 17.56 -10.73 20.47
CA ILE A 45 16.30 -9.96 20.41
C ILE A 45 16.57 -8.46 20.60
N LYS A 46 17.39 -8.07 21.59
CA LYS A 46 17.78 -6.66 21.78
C LYS A 46 18.47 -6.09 20.55
N SER A 47 19.34 -6.86 19.90
CA SER A 47 20.04 -6.41 18.70
C SER A 47 19.08 -6.13 17.54
N ILE A 48 18.10 -7.01 17.31
CA ILE A 48 17.11 -6.86 16.23
C ILE A 48 16.14 -5.71 16.55
N CYS A 49 15.62 -5.65 17.77
CA CYS A 49 14.66 -4.61 18.14
C CYS A 49 15.27 -3.20 18.15
N LYS A 50 16.59 -3.07 18.34
CA LYS A 50 17.27 -1.76 18.33
C LYS A 50 17.14 -1.05 16.97
N THR A 51 16.97 -1.77 15.88
CA THR A 51 16.81 -1.18 14.54
C THR A 51 15.37 -0.85 14.18
N THR A 52 14.41 -1.19 15.05
CA THR A 52 12.97 -0.96 14.80
C THR A 52 12.52 0.42 15.30
N PRO A 53 11.44 1.00 14.74
CA PRO A 53 10.91 2.30 15.19
C PRO A 53 10.46 2.31 16.65
N TYR A 54 10.02 1.17 17.20
CA TYR A 54 9.57 1.03 18.58
C TYR A 54 10.32 -0.12 19.30
N PRO A 55 11.59 0.09 19.70
CA PRO A 55 12.44 -0.98 20.25
C PRO A 55 11.89 -1.67 21.49
N ASP A 56 11.29 -0.91 22.42
CA ASP A 56 10.74 -1.45 23.66
C ASP A 56 9.53 -2.35 23.37
N VAL A 57 8.63 -1.91 22.49
CA VAL A 57 7.46 -2.68 22.06
C VAL A 57 7.90 -3.96 21.34
N CYS A 58 8.90 -3.89 20.47
CA CYS A 58 9.49 -5.06 19.82
C CYS A 58 10.06 -6.03 20.86
N PHE A 59 10.84 -5.52 21.81
CA PHE A 59 11.51 -6.34 22.82
C PHE A 59 10.49 -7.05 23.72
N ASP A 60 9.46 -6.34 24.18
CA ASP A 60 8.43 -6.92 25.04
C ASP A 60 7.59 -7.98 24.30
N SER A 61 7.26 -7.74 23.03
CA SER A 61 6.56 -8.72 22.17
C SER A 61 7.37 -10.00 21.99
N LEU A 62 8.69 -9.86 21.76
CA LEU A 62 9.58 -10.99 21.50
C LEU A 62 9.99 -11.72 22.77
N LYS A 63 10.13 -11.03 23.90
CA LYS A 63 10.52 -11.64 25.19
C LYS A 63 9.57 -12.72 25.67
N LEU A 64 8.27 -12.59 25.38
CA LEU A 64 7.24 -13.53 25.83
C LEU A 64 7.36 -14.94 25.20
N SER A 65 8.05 -15.11 24.06
CA SER A 65 8.22 -16.42 23.41
C SER A 65 9.45 -17.21 23.84
N ILE A 66 10.39 -16.57 24.54
CA ILE A 66 11.63 -17.21 24.99
C ILE A 66 11.31 -18.35 25.98
N GLY A 67 10.18 -18.26 26.69
CA GLY A 67 9.70 -19.30 27.60
C GLY A 67 9.23 -20.61 26.91
N ILE A 68 8.99 -20.59 25.59
CA ILE A 68 8.41 -21.72 24.84
C ILE A 68 9.45 -22.37 23.91
N SER A 69 10.52 -21.66 23.55
CA SER A 69 11.35 -21.97 22.36
C SER A 69 12.82 -22.25 22.70
N ILE A 70 13.12 -22.95 23.80
CA ILE A 70 14.50 -23.17 24.30
C ILE A 70 15.31 -24.16 23.43
N ASN A 71 14.82 -24.54 22.23
CA ASN A 71 15.45 -25.59 21.41
C ASN A 71 15.57 -25.24 19.92
N ILE A 72 15.29 -24.01 19.52
CA ILE A 72 15.41 -23.56 18.13
C ILE A 72 16.42 -22.42 18.11
N ASN A 73 17.41 -22.48 17.22
CA ASN A 73 18.31 -21.35 16.95
C ASN A 73 17.50 -20.32 16.15
N PRO A 74 17.04 -19.22 16.76
CA PRO A 74 16.02 -18.37 16.14
C PRO A 74 16.62 -17.62 14.95
N ASN A 75 16.01 -17.77 13.78
CA ASN A 75 16.33 -16.96 12.61
C ASN A 75 15.42 -15.71 12.59
N ILE A 76 15.77 -14.73 11.76
CA ILE A 76 15.01 -13.48 11.64
C ILE A 76 13.55 -13.68 11.19
N ILE A 77 13.28 -14.72 10.40
CA ILE A 77 11.92 -15.09 9.98
C ILE A 77 11.08 -15.49 11.21
N THR A 78 11.65 -16.25 12.16
CA THR A 78 10.97 -16.59 13.42
C THR A 78 10.58 -15.32 14.21
N TYR A 79 11.50 -14.36 14.34
CA TYR A 79 11.20 -13.11 15.04
C TYR A 79 10.15 -12.28 14.30
N LEU A 80 10.25 -12.19 12.98
CA LEU A 80 9.27 -11.48 12.16
C LEU A 80 7.87 -12.09 12.32
N LEU A 81 7.72 -13.41 12.14
CA LEU A 81 6.46 -14.12 12.32
C LEU A 81 5.87 -13.89 13.71
N GLN A 82 6.71 -13.88 14.75
CA GLN A 82 6.25 -13.62 16.10
C GLN A 82 5.76 -12.18 16.29
N THR A 83 6.52 -11.18 15.85
CA THR A 83 6.07 -9.77 15.93
C THR A 83 4.75 -9.57 15.19
N LEU A 84 4.60 -10.24 14.04
CA LEU A 84 3.39 -10.18 13.23
C LEU A 84 2.21 -10.87 13.92
N GLN A 85 2.43 -11.98 14.60
CA GLN A 85 1.38 -12.64 15.39
C GLN A 85 0.92 -11.75 16.56
N THR A 86 1.82 -11.02 17.21
CA THR A 86 1.45 -10.01 18.21
C THR A 86 0.64 -8.88 17.57
N ALA A 87 1.06 -8.37 16.40
CA ALA A 87 0.32 -7.34 15.67
C ALA A 87 -1.10 -7.79 15.31
N ILE A 88 -1.29 -9.05 14.90
CA ILE A 88 -2.62 -9.65 14.64
C ILE A 88 -3.44 -9.68 15.93
N SER A 89 -2.89 -10.20 17.02
CA SER A 89 -3.59 -10.28 18.32
C SER A 89 -4.04 -8.89 18.81
N GLU A 90 -3.17 -7.88 18.73
CA GLU A 90 -3.53 -6.51 19.11
C GLU A 90 -4.55 -5.90 18.14
N SER A 91 -4.51 -6.27 16.86
CA SER A 91 -5.50 -5.82 15.86
C SER A 91 -6.87 -6.45 16.10
N GLU A 92 -6.94 -7.72 16.51
CA GLU A 92 -8.18 -8.38 16.91
C GLU A 92 -8.77 -7.74 18.17
N ASN A 93 -7.93 -7.36 19.14
CA ASN A 93 -8.37 -6.60 20.32
C ASN A 93 -8.96 -5.23 19.93
N LEU A 94 -8.31 -4.51 19.02
CA LEU A 94 -8.78 -3.23 18.51
C LEU A 94 -10.13 -3.36 17.77
N SER A 95 -10.37 -4.46 17.05
CA SER A 95 -11.67 -4.73 16.41
C SER A 95 -12.83 -4.69 17.39
N ASN A 96 -12.64 -5.20 18.61
CA ASN A 96 -13.66 -5.16 19.67
C ASN A 96 -13.98 -3.73 20.09
N LEU A 97 -12.98 -2.84 20.13
CA LEU A 97 -13.17 -1.44 20.46
C LEU A 97 -13.97 -0.72 19.35
N PHE A 98 -13.70 -1.03 18.09
CA PHE A 98 -14.47 -0.51 16.96
C PHE A 98 -15.93 -0.95 16.97
N LEU A 99 -16.26 -2.16 17.44
CA LEU A 99 -17.67 -2.59 17.59
C LEU A 99 -18.47 -1.65 18.51
N GLY A 100 -17.83 -1.12 19.55
CA GLY A 100 -18.41 -0.14 20.47
C GLY A 100 -18.35 1.30 19.96
N ALA A 101 -17.43 1.63 19.05
CA ALA A 101 -17.25 2.98 18.53
C ALA A 101 -18.43 3.45 17.66
N GLY A 102 -18.86 4.69 17.87
CA GLY A 102 -20.02 5.30 17.21
C GLY A 102 -21.37 4.95 17.86
N ARG A 103 -21.40 4.10 18.90
CA ARG A 103 -22.62 3.81 19.67
C ARG A 103 -22.79 4.84 20.80
N HIS A 104 -24.04 5.22 21.08
CA HIS A 104 -24.38 6.13 22.19
C HIS A 104 -23.63 7.47 22.17
N SER A 105 -23.29 7.99 20.99
CA SER A 105 -22.54 9.24 20.82
C SER A 105 -21.17 9.28 21.54
N ASN A 106 -20.55 8.10 21.75
CA ASN A 106 -19.23 8.01 22.37
C ASN A 106 -18.10 8.52 21.46
N ILE A 107 -18.35 8.53 20.15
CA ILE A 107 -17.63 9.27 19.13
C ILE A 107 -18.66 10.12 18.37
N ILE A 108 -18.37 11.40 18.23
CA ILE A 108 -19.15 12.38 17.49
C ILE A 108 -18.35 12.71 16.23
N GLU A 109 -18.82 12.20 15.10
CA GLU A 109 -18.18 12.41 13.80
C GLU A 109 -18.48 13.81 13.27
N LYS A 110 -17.45 14.52 12.79
CA LYS A 110 -17.65 15.78 12.05
C LYS A 110 -18.01 15.50 10.60
N GLN A 111 -17.32 14.53 10.00
CA GLN A 111 -17.57 14.05 8.64
C GLN A 111 -18.30 12.70 8.70
N ARG A 112 -19.28 12.51 7.83
CA ARG A 112 -20.09 11.30 7.72
C ARG A 112 -19.19 10.11 7.37
N GLY A 113 -19.24 9.09 8.22
CA GLY A 113 -18.62 7.80 7.95
C GLY A 113 -17.20 7.65 8.48
N THR A 114 -16.69 8.58 9.29
CA THR A 114 -15.36 8.49 9.92
C THR A 114 -15.09 7.14 10.60
N ILE A 115 -16.00 6.65 11.45
CA ILE A 115 -15.89 5.37 12.15
C ILE A 115 -16.10 4.21 11.19
N GLN A 116 -16.93 4.38 10.17
CA GLN A 116 -17.11 3.35 9.15
C GLN A 116 -15.83 3.16 8.34
N ASP A 117 -15.12 4.25 8.00
CA ASP A 117 -13.82 4.21 7.35
C ASP A 117 -12.80 3.47 8.20
N CYS A 118 -12.68 3.87 9.47
CA CYS A 118 -11.82 3.18 10.42
C CYS A 118 -12.09 1.67 10.50
N LYS A 119 -13.37 1.26 10.54
CA LYS A 119 -13.76 -0.16 10.58
C LYS A 119 -13.34 -0.90 9.32
N GLU A 120 -13.62 -0.31 8.16
CA GLU A 120 -13.33 -0.91 6.85
C GLU A 120 -11.82 -1.07 6.64
N VAL A 121 -11.06 0.01 6.82
CA VAL A 121 -9.59 -0.04 6.62
C VAL A 121 -8.90 -0.92 7.67
N HIS A 122 -9.45 -1.02 8.88
CA HIS A 122 -8.95 -1.94 9.91
C HIS A 122 -9.22 -3.42 9.58
N GLN A 123 -10.39 -3.73 9.00
CA GLN A 123 -10.69 -5.08 8.51
C GLN A 123 -9.73 -5.49 7.38
N ILE A 124 -9.48 -4.59 6.43
CA ILE A 124 -8.49 -4.79 5.36
C ILE A 124 -7.09 -4.99 5.95
N THR A 125 -6.71 -4.22 6.97
CA THR A 125 -5.45 -4.42 7.70
C THR A 125 -5.36 -5.82 8.28
N LEU A 126 -6.38 -6.30 8.99
CA LEU A 126 -6.35 -7.62 9.62
C LEU A 126 -6.14 -8.73 8.57
N SER A 127 -6.86 -8.65 7.45
CA SER A 127 -6.68 -9.55 6.30
C SER A 127 -5.26 -9.45 5.71
N ALA A 128 -4.69 -8.25 5.59
CA ALA A 128 -3.33 -8.03 5.11
C ALA A 128 -2.26 -8.62 6.05
N LEU A 129 -2.43 -8.49 7.37
CA LEU A 129 -1.53 -9.08 8.36
C LEU A 129 -1.55 -10.61 8.30
N GLN A 130 -2.73 -11.22 8.22
CA GLN A 130 -2.89 -12.67 8.10
C GLN A 130 -2.27 -13.21 6.80
N ARG A 131 -2.46 -12.51 5.67
CA ARG A 131 -1.82 -12.86 4.40
C ARG A 131 -0.30 -12.74 4.48
N SER A 132 0.21 -11.71 5.18
CA SER A 132 1.65 -11.53 5.40
C SER A 132 2.27 -12.73 6.11
N VAL A 133 1.59 -13.31 7.11
CA VAL A 133 2.04 -14.55 7.79
C VAL A 133 2.21 -15.69 6.80
N SER A 134 1.21 -15.93 5.94
CA SER A 134 1.29 -16.97 4.90
C SER A 134 2.47 -16.74 3.96
N ARG A 135 2.66 -15.50 3.49
CA ARG A 135 3.76 -15.16 2.58
C ARG A 135 5.13 -15.36 3.21
N ILE A 136 5.29 -14.98 4.48
CA ILE A 136 6.55 -15.14 5.21
C ILE A 136 6.85 -16.62 5.48
N HIS A 137 5.84 -17.45 5.74
CA HIS A 137 6.03 -18.90 5.85
C HIS A 137 6.54 -19.53 4.55
N ASP A 138 6.07 -19.04 3.40
CA ASP A 138 6.46 -19.54 2.07
C ASP A 138 7.79 -18.96 1.57
N ALA A 139 8.30 -17.90 2.20
CA ALA A 139 9.47 -17.13 1.79
C ALA A 139 10.80 -17.92 1.65
N PRO A 140 11.09 -18.99 2.42
CA PRO A 140 12.32 -19.78 2.21
C PRO A 140 12.46 -20.34 0.77
N ASN A 141 11.36 -20.37 0.01
CA ASN A 141 11.31 -20.88 -1.35
C ASN A 141 11.22 -19.79 -2.43
N ASN A 142 10.95 -18.52 -2.06
CA ASN A 142 10.70 -17.43 -3.00
C ASN A 142 10.86 -16.07 -2.29
N LYS A 143 11.86 -15.26 -2.71
CA LYS A 143 12.13 -13.93 -2.12
C LYS A 143 11.03 -12.91 -2.42
N GLN A 144 10.31 -13.06 -3.53
CA GLN A 144 9.19 -12.17 -3.89
C GLN A 144 8.01 -12.28 -2.90
N LYS A 145 7.86 -13.41 -2.18
CA LYS A 145 6.88 -13.50 -1.09
C LYS A 145 7.16 -12.53 0.06
N LEU A 146 8.42 -12.14 0.29
CA LEU A 146 8.73 -11.09 1.27
C LEU A 146 8.33 -9.70 0.75
N ALA A 147 8.38 -9.47 -0.57
CA ALA A 147 7.90 -8.22 -1.18
C ALA A 147 6.37 -8.10 -1.06
N ASP A 148 5.62 -9.21 -1.27
CA ASP A 148 4.17 -9.27 -1.01
C ASP A 148 3.84 -8.89 0.44
N ALA A 149 4.53 -9.48 1.41
CA ALA A 149 4.35 -9.16 2.82
C ALA A 149 4.68 -7.68 3.14
N GLY A 150 5.70 -7.13 2.48
CA GLY A 150 6.06 -5.71 2.58
C GLY A 150 4.93 -4.81 2.09
N ALA A 151 4.37 -5.10 0.92
CA ALA A 151 3.24 -4.35 0.36
C ALA A 151 2.02 -4.39 1.29
N TYR A 152 1.72 -5.55 1.88
CA TYR A 152 0.61 -5.73 2.82
C TYR A 152 0.79 -4.93 4.11
N LEU A 153 2.01 -4.92 4.68
CA LEU A 153 2.32 -4.17 5.88
C LEU A 153 2.36 -2.66 5.64
N SER A 154 2.87 -2.20 4.49
CA SER A 154 2.79 -0.80 4.08
C SER A 154 1.34 -0.34 3.93
N ALA A 155 0.47 -1.16 3.33
CA ALA A 155 -0.94 -0.87 3.22
C ALA A 155 -1.63 -0.80 4.59
N ALA A 156 -1.27 -1.66 5.54
CA ALA A 156 -1.78 -1.58 6.92
C ALA A 156 -1.42 -0.24 7.60
N LEU A 157 -0.17 0.24 7.46
CA LEU A 157 0.22 1.54 8.00
C LEU A 157 -0.51 2.71 7.33
N THR A 158 -0.82 2.58 6.04
CA THR A 158 -1.65 3.54 5.31
C THR A 158 -3.08 3.58 5.84
N ASN A 159 -3.70 2.40 6.01
CA ASN A 159 -5.04 2.25 6.57
C ASN A 159 -5.17 2.91 7.96
N LYS A 160 -4.16 2.74 8.81
CA LYS A 160 -4.05 3.43 10.10
C LYS A 160 -4.11 4.95 9.94
N ASN A 161 -3.31 5.51 9.03
CA ASN A 161 -3.24 6.95 8.81
C ASN A 161 -4.60 7.51 8.37
N THR A 162 -5.29 6.85 7.44
CA THR A 162 -6.65 7.23 7.00
C THR A 162 -7.64 7.25 8.17
N CYS A 163 -7.61 6.23 9.04
CA CYS A 163 -8.47 6.21 10.22
C CYS A 163 -8.14 7.36 11.19
N LEU A 164 -6.85 7.60 11.47
CA LEU A 164 -6.41 8.67 12.37
C LEU A 164 -6.80 10.06 11.85
N GLU A 165 -6.68 10.32 10.55
CA GLU A 165 -7.05 11.59 9.93
C GLU A 165 -8.55 11.85 9.99
N GLY A 166 -9.38 10.82 9.76
CA GLY A 166 -10.82 10.93 9.98
C GLY A 166 -11.14 11.30 11.45
N LEU A 167 -10.48 10.61 12.39
CA LEU A 167 -10.67 10.82 13.83
C LEU A 167 -10.14 12.16 14.35
N ASP A 168 -9.18 12.79 13.67
CA ASP A 168 -8.62 14.09 14.08
C ASP A 168 -9.73 15.14 14.26
N SER A 169 -10.67 15.17 13.31
CA SER A 169 -11.82 16.08 13.33
C SER A 169 -12.98 15.64 14.23
N ALA A 170 -12.98 14.40 14.70
CA ALA A 170 -14.04 13.84 15.56
C ALA A 170 -13.89 14.29 17.02
N SER A 171 -14.92 14.08 17.83
CA SER A 171 -14.89 14.35 19.28
C SER A 171 -15.60 13.25 20.07
N GLY A 172 -15.67 13.35 21.39
CA GLY A 172 -16.39 12.40 22.25
C GLY A 172 -15.49 11.65 23.24
N PRO A 173 -16.09 11.03 24.28
CA PRO A 173 -15.36 10.46 25.41
C PRO A 173 -14.50 9.23 25.04
N LEU A 174 -14.82 8.50 23.98
CA LEU A 174 -14.05 7.32 23.58
C LEU A 174 -12.84 7.68 22.69
N LYS A 175 -12.80 8.88 22.10
CA LYS A 175 -11.76 9.27 21.13
C LYS A 175 -10.34 9.07 21.69
N PRO A 176 -9.98 9.53 22.90
CA PRO A 176 -8.62 9.37 23.41
C PRO A 176 -8.22 7.90 23.57
N THR A 177 -9.11 7.05 24.11
CA THR A 177 -8.87 5.62 24.26
C THR A 177 -8.71 4.93 22.91
N LEU A 178 -9.55 5.29 21.93
CA LEU A 178 -9.48 4.74 20.59
C LEU A 178 -8.17 5.13 19.89
N LEU A 179 -7.77 6.40 19.95
CA LEU A 179 -6.51 6.88 19.38
C LEU A 179 -5.31 6.15 20.00
N ASN A 180 -5.27 6.04 21.33
CA ASN A 180 -4.19 5.32 22.01
C ASN A 180 -4.14 3.85 21.58
N SER A 181 -5.29 3.17 21.52
CA SER A 181 -5.36 1.78 21.08
C SER A 181 -4.90 1.61 19.63
N ILE A 182 -5.29 2.51 18.72
CA ILE A 182 -4.81 2.49 17.33
C ILE A 182 -3.28 2.68 17.30
N HIS A 183 -2.75 3.69 17.99
CA HIS A 183 -1.32 3.92 18.03
C HIS A 183 -0.56 2.72 18.59
N ASP A 184 -1.01 2.14 19.70
CA ASP A 184 -0.35 0.99 20.34
C ASP A 184 -0.38 -0.26 19.46
N THR A 185 -1.54 -0.60 18.88
CA THR A 185 -1.67 -1.73 17.94
C THR A 185 -0.71 -1.59 16.75
N TYR A 186 -0.68 -0.43 16.10
CA TYR A 186 0.10 -0.25 14.88
C TYR A 186 1.61 -0.06 15.12
N LYS A 187 2.07 0.17 16.36
CA LYS A 187 3.51 0.06 16.69
C LYS A 187 4.05 -1.34 16.39
N HIS A 188 3.26 -2.38 16.65
CA HIS A 188 3.65 -3.75 16.33
C HIS A 188 3.76 -3.96 14.81
N VAL A 189 2.81 -3.43 14.04
CA VAL A 189 2.84 -3.47 12.56
C VAL A 189 4.09 -2.77 12.01
N SER A 190 4.40 -1.58 12.51
CA SER A 190 5.62 -0.84 12.11
C SER A 190 6.90 -1.61 12.43
N ASN A 191 6.98 -2.23 13.61
CA ASN A 191 8.14 -3.06 13.96
C ASN A 191 8.26 -4.29 13.04
N SER A 192 7.15 -4.97 12.71
CA SER A 192 7.16 -6.08 11.77
C SER A 192 7.63 -5.65 10.38
N LEU A 193 7.15 -4.51 9.87
CA LEU A 193 7.61 -3.97 8.59
C LEU A 193 9.10 -3.64 8.61
N SER A 194 9.60 -3.02 9.69
CA SER A 194 11.01 -2.65 9.82
C SER A 194 11.94 -3.88 9.92
N ILE A 195 11.50 -4.94 10.62
CA ILE A 195 12.25 -6.20 10.65
C ILE A 195 12.28 -6.82 9.25
N LEU A 196 11.17 -6.78 8.52
CA LEU A 196 11.08 -7.28 7.15
C LEU A 196 11.96 -6.46 6.18
N SER A 197 11.92 -5.13 6.24
CA SER A 197 12.72 -4.25 5.38
C SER A 197 14.22 -4.44 5.62
N SER A 198 14.63 -4.72 6.85
CA SER A 198 16.04 -4.98 7.19
C SER A 198 16.61 -6.23 6.49
N GLN A 199 15.76 -7.20 6.12
CA GLN A 199 16.16 -8.39 5.36
C GLN A 199 16.46 -8.10 3.89
N ASN A 200 15.84 -7.04 3.36
CA ASN A 200 16.13 -6.56 2.01
C ASN A 200 17.43 -5.75 1.94
N GLY A 201 18.06 -5.48 3.09
CA GLY A 201 19.33 -4.78 3.22
C GLY A 201 19.23 -3.30 2.85
N HIS A 202 19.73 -2.41 3.72
CA HIS A 202 20.16 -1.08 3.31
C HIS A 202 21.39 -1.20 2.40
N THR A 203 21.16 -1.67 1.19
CA THR A 203 22.01 -1.33 0.06
C THR A 203 21.43 0.01 -0.41
N ASN A 204 22.17 1.12 -0.33
CA ASN A 204 22.65 1.67 -1.59
C ASN A 204 22.78 0.52 -2.57
N ARG A 205 21.75 0.31 -3.41
CA ARG A 205 21.63 -0.74 -4.42
C ARG A 205 22.82 -0.62 -5.38
N ARG A 206 24.01 -0.94 -4.88
CA ARG A 206 25.26 -0.96 -5.60
C ARG A 206 25.19 -2.19 -6.47
N LEU A 207 25.02 -1.91 -7.76
CA LEU A 207 25.56 -2.66 -8.89
C LEU A 207 25.89 -4.12 -8.56
N MET A 208 24.98 -5.00 -8.92
CA MET A 208 25.45 -6.17 -9.64
C MET A 208 25.61 -5.73 -11.09
N ASP A 209 26.85 -5.77 -11.57
CA ASP A 209 27.21 -5.73 -12.97
C ASP A 209 26.35 -6.75 -13.74
N MET A 210 25.26 -6.29 -14.33
CA MET A 210 24.37 -7.11 -15.14
C MET A 210 24.55 -6.67 -16.59
N GLY A 211 25.45 -7.37 -17.28
CA GLY A 211 25.45 -7.41 -18.73
C GLY A 211 24.02 -7.73 -19.20
N VAL A 212 23.50 -6.85 -20.05
CA VAL A 212 22.17 -6.93 -20.67
C VAL A 212 21.94 -8.36 -21.20
N PRO A 213 20.98 -9.14 -20.64
CA PRO A 213 20.69 -10.47 -21.14
C PRO A 213 20.10 -10.40 -22.55
N THR A 214 20.70 -11.11 -23.50
CA THR A 214 20.37 -11.15 -24.93
C THR A 214 19.07 -11.89 -25.28
N TRP A 215 18.05 -11.89 -24.41
CA TRP A 215 16.73 -12.46 -24.70
C TRP A 215 15.65 -11.38 -24.91
N ILE A 216 16.03 -10.18 -25.32
CA ILE A 216 15.12 -9.25 -26.00
C ILE A 216 14.89 -9.77 -27.42
N SER A 217 13.93 -10.70 -27.59
CA SER A 217 13.12 -10.85 -28.80
C SER A 217 12.13 -12.01 -28.64
N ARG A 218 10.87 -11.68 -28.35
CA ARG A 218 9.73 -11.99 -29.23
C ARG A 218 8.48 -11.27 -28.77
N LYS A 219 8.30 -10.10 -29.39
CA LYS A 219 7.01 -9.45 -29.62
C LYS A 219 6.01 -10.50 -30.12
N LEU A 220 4.92 -10.69 -29.40
CA LEU A 220 3.74 -11.38 -29.92
C LEU A 220 2.59 -10.38 -29.95
N ASP A 221 2.16 -10.12 -31.19
CA ASP A 221 0.89 -9.52 -31.54
C ASP A 221 -0.24 -10.22 -30.77
N GLY A 222 -0.81 -9.51 -29.81
CA GLY A 222 -2.04 -9.87 -29.11
C GLY A 222 -3.07 -8.75 -29.23
N ARG A 223 -3.19 -8.14 -30.42
CA ARG A 223 -4.27 -7.18 -30.70
C ARG A 223 -5.60 -7.93 -30.68
N THR A 224 -6.43 -7.52 -29.73
CA THR A 224 -7.89 -7.63 -29.80
C THR A 224 -8.42 -9.06 -29.74
N ARG A 225 -8.86 -9.51 -28.55
CA ARG A 225 -10.05 -10.37 -28.32
C ARG A 225 -10.19 -10.68 -26.82
N ILE A 226 -10.68 -9.71 -26.05
CA ILE A 226 -11.31 -10.00 -24.74
C ILE A 226 -12.78 -10.42 -24.94
N LEU A 227 -13.32 -10.33 -26.16
CA LEU A 227 -14.76 -10.52 -26.43
C LEU A 227 -15.11 -11.79 -27.23
N GLU A 228 -14.17 -12.72 -27.47
CA GLU A 228 -14.49 -13.97 -28.20
C GLU A 228 -14.14 -15.27 -27.48
N SER A 229 -13.60 -15.22 -26.26
CA SER A 229 -13.62 -16.43 -25.42
C SER A 229 -14.97 -16.51 -24.72
N GLU A 230 -15.60 -17.66 -24.90
CA GLU A 230 -16.80 -18.18 -24.27
C GLU A 230 -16.69 -18.08 -22.72
N TYR A 231 -16.84 -16.87 -22.18
CA TYR A 231 -16.99 -16.64 -20.74
C TYR A 231 -18.42 -17.02 -20.38
N ASP A 232 -18.56 -18.14 -19.68
CA ASP A 232 -19.85 -18.76 -19.38
C ASP A 232 -20.82 -17.81 -18.63
N HIS A 233 -20.32 -16.73 -17.99
CA HIS A 233 -21.14 -15.76 -17.24
C HIS A 233 -20.55 -14.32 -17.23
N VAL A 234 -20.77 -13.52 -18.29
CA VAL A 234 -20.53 -12.06 -18.27
C VAL A 234 -21.79 -11.33 -17.79
N LEU A 235 -21.68 -10.53 -16.73
CA LEU A 235 -22.79 -9.69 -16.26
C LEU A 235 -22.87 -8.43 -17.12
N THR A 236 -23.98 -8.21 -17.80
CA THR A 236 -24.15 -7.00 -18.62
C THR A 236 -24.96 -5.94 -17.85
N VAL A 237 -24.48 -4.71 -17.86
CA VAL A 237 -25.16 -3.55 -17.26
C VAL A 237 -25.54 -2.57 -18.37
N ALA A 238 -26.81 -2.21 -18.46
CA ALA A 238 -27.30 -1.25 -19.45
C ALA A 238 -28.46 -0.42 -18.88
N THR A 239 -28.33 0.91 -18.94
CA THR A 239 -29.37 1.85 -18.44
C THR A 239 -30.69 1.77 -19.23
N ASP A 240 -30.64 1.28 -20.47
CA ASP A 240 -31.80 1.08 -21.34
C ASP A 240 -32.58 -0.23 -21.07
N GLY A 241 -32.13 -1.03 -20.10
CA GLY A 241 -32.74 -2.31 -19.72
C GLY A 241 -32.40 -3.48 -20.64
N THR A 242 -31.46 -3.32 -21.57
CA THR A 242 -31.02 -4.41 -22.48
C THR A 242 -29.95 -5.34 -21.86
N GLY A 243 -29.48 -5.03 -20.65
CA GLY A 243 -28.53 -5.83 -19.88
C GLY A 243 -29.20 -6.71 -18.82
N ASN A 244 -28.39 -7.46 -18.06
CA ASN A 244 -28.87 -8.20 -16.89
C ASN A 244 -29.24 -7.26 -15.73
N PHE A 245 -28.55 -6.12 -15.61
CA PHE A 245 -28.76 -5.10 -14.60
C PHE A 245 -28.87 -3.71 -15.23
N THR A 246 -29.53 -2.79 -14.53
CA THR A 246 -29.59 -1.37 -14.91
C THR A 246 -28.57 -0.51 -14.18
N THR A 247 -27.99 -1.01 -13.08
CA THR A 247 -26.97 -0.34 -12.28
C THR A 247 -25.74 -1.23 -12.12
N ILE A 248 -24.57 -0.61 -11.98
CA ILE A 248 -23.30 -1.30 -11.73
C ILE A 248 -23.32 -1.88 -10.32
N THR A 249 -23.88 -1.15 -9.35
CA THR A 249 -24.03 -1.59 -7.96
C THR A 249 -24.77 -2.94 -7.86
N ASP A 250 -25.85 -3.14 -8.61
CA ASP A 250 -26.60 -4.41 -8.59
C ASP A 250 -25.78 -5.57 -9.18
N ALA A 251 -25.02 -5.32 -10.23
CA ALA A 251 -24.13 -6.33 -10.83
C ALA A 251 -23.00 -6.73 -9.85
N ILE A 252 -22.40 -5.76 -9.15
CA ILE A 252 -21.40 -6.01 -8.10
C ILE A 252 -22.01 -6.81 -6.95
N ASN A 253 -23.21 -6.45 -6.50
CA ASN A 253 -23.91 -7.17 -5.44
C ASN A 253 -24.20 -8.62 -5.83
N PHE A 254 -24.55 -8.86 -7.09
CA PHE A 254 -24.80 -10.21 -7.63
C PHE A 254 -23.54 -11.05 -7.80
N ALA A 255 -22.40 -10.45 -8.11
CA ALA A 255 -21.13 -11.16 -8.30
C ALA A 255 -20.79 -12.08 -7.09
N PRO A 256 -20.11 -13.21 -7.29
CA PRO A 256 -19.76 -14.10 -6.18
C PRO A 256 -18.84 -13.43 -5.16
N ASN A 257 -19.09 -13.67 -3.87
CA ASN A 257 -18.17 -13.27 -2.81
C ASN A 257 -16.98 -14.23 -2.76
N ASN A 258 -15.79 -13.74 -2.41
CA ASN A 258 -14.58 -14.54 -2.19
C ASN A 258 -14.15 -15.37 -3.41
N SER A 259 -14.39 -14.89 -4.63
CA SER A 259 -13.99 -15.55 -5.88
C SER A 259 -12.51 -15.31 -6.21
N TYR A 260 -11.61 -15.91 -5.43
CA TYR A 260 -10.16 -15.67 -5.56
C TYR A 260 -9.50 -16.32 -6.80
N ASN A 261 -10.13 -17.34 -7.38
CA ASN A 261 -9.55 -18.13 -8.47
C ASN A 261 -10.15 -17.80 -9.85
N GLU A 262 -11.21 -16.99 -9.91
CA GLU A 262 -11.95 -16.70 -11.14
C GLU A 262 -12.32 -15.22 -11.21
N ARG A 263 -12.21 -14.64 -12.41
CA ARG A 263 -12.61 -13.26 -12.69
C ARG A 263 -14.10 -13.18 -12.96
N THR A 264 -14.75 -12.18 -12.38
CA THR A 264 -16.13 -11.83 -12.73
C THR A 264 -16.12 -10.62 -13.66
N PHE A 265 -16.53 -10.84 -14.91
CA PHE A 265 -16.60 -9.78 -15.91
C PHE A 265 -17.96 -9.09 -15.85
N ILE A 266 -17.92 -7.76 -15.69
CA ILE A 266 -19.08 -6.88 -15.74
C ILE A 266 -18.89 -5.94 -16.93
N TYR A 267 -19.66 -6.19 -17.98
CA TYR A 267 -19.68 -5.38 -19.19
C TYR A 267 -20.70 -4.25 -19.03
N VAL A 268 -20.22 -3.01 -19.00
CA VAL A 268 -20.99 -1.79 -18.78
C VAL A 268 -21.17 -1.08 -20.11
N LYS A 269 -22.37 -1.16 -20.67
CA LYS A 269 -22.66 -0.51 -21.96
C LYS A 269 -22.51 1.01 -21.88
N GLN A 270 -22.45 1.66 -23.03
CA GLN A 270 -22.49 3.11 -23.13
C GLN A 270 -23.68 3.70 -22.35
N GLY A 271 -23.45 4.81 -21.68
CA GLY A 271 -24.43 5.46 -20.82
C GLY A 271 -23.80 6.25 -19.69
N VAL A 272 -24.64 7.04 -19.02
CA VAL A 272 -24.28 7.77 -17.80
C VAL A 272 -24.91 7.05 -16.61
N TYR A 273 -24.05 6.56 -15.72
CA TYR A 273 -24.39 5.82 -14.51
C TYR A 273 -24.17 6.74 -13.30
N GLU A 274 -25.25 7.38 -12.85
CA GLU A 274 -25.22 8.29 -11.70
C GLU A 274 -25.39 7.51 -10.39
N GLU A 275 -24.28 6.95 -9.89
CA GLU A 275 -24.22 6.13 -8.68
C GLU A 275 -22.84 6.24 -8.00
N ASN A 276 -22.82 6.08 -6.68
CA ASN A 276 -21.57 5.85 -5.92
C ASN A 276 -21.39 4.34 -5.74
N VAL A 277 -20.49 3.74 -6.52
CA VAL A 277 -20.20 2.31 -6.54
C VAL A 277 -19.13 1.96 -5.53
N GLU A 278 -19.32 0.89 -4.75
CA GLU A 278 -18.31 0.34 -3.86
C GLU A 278 -18.07 -1.13 -4.20
N ILE A 279 -16.81 -1.51 -4.42
CA ILE A 279 -16.36 -2.88 -4.59
C ILE A 279 -15.64 -3.31 -3.32
N PRO A 280 -16.32 -3.98 -2.38
CA PRO A 280 -15.74 -4.30 -1.08
C PRO A 280 -14.65 -5.37 -1.17
N ASP A 281 -13.86 -5.51 -0.11
CA ASP A 281 -12.72 -6.44 -0.01
C ASP A 281 -13.08 -7.91 -0.26
N TYR A 282 -14.29 -8.32 0.12
CA TYR A 282 -14.81 -9.67 -0.13
C TYR A 282 -15.31 -9.91 -1.56
N LYS A 283 -15.14 -8.95 -2.49
CA LYS A 283 -15.45 -9.07 -3.93
C LYS A 283 -14.16 -8.96 -4.77
N PRO A 284 -13.22 -9.93 -4.68
CA PRO A 284 -12.00 -9.90 -5.46
C PRO A 284 -12.28 -10.18 -6.95
N ASN A 285 -11.31 -9.85 -7.80
CA ASN A 285 -11.24 -10.21 -9.23
C ASN A 285 -12.42 -9.70 -10.08
N ILE A 286 -13.01 -8.56 -9.72
CA ILE A 286 -14.00 -7.87 -10.54
C ILE A 286 -13.30 -7.19 -11.73
N VAL A 287 -13.85 -7.37 -12.92
CA VAL A 287 -13.42 -6.67 -14.13
C VAL A 287 -14.57 -5.80 -14.64
N LEU A 288 -14.37 -4.48 -14.72
CA LEU A 288 -15.29 -3.55 -15.39
C LEU A 288 -14.81 -3.29 -16.83
N LEU A 289 -15.65 -3.61 -17.81
CA LEU A 289 -15.37 -3.35 -19.23
C LEU A 289 -16.42 -2.39 -19.78
N GLY A 290 -16.02 -1.19 -20.20
CA GLY A 290 -16.92 -0.24 -20.86
C GLY A 290 -16.97 -0.39 -22.38
N ASP A 291 -17.85 0.37 -23.03
CA ASP A 291 -17.93 0.49 -24.50
C ASP A 291 -16.89 1.48 -25.08
N GLY A 292 -16.20 2.20 -24.21
CA GLY A 292 -15.33 3.32 -24.54
C GLY A 292 -15.36 4.34 -23.42
N ALA A 293 -14.20 4.88 -23.03
CA ALA A 293 -14.12 5.87 -21.96
C ALA A 293 -14.90 7.16 -22.31
N ASP A 294 -15.08 7.46 -23.59
CA ASP A 294 -15.85 8.60 -24.08
C ASP A 294 -17.38 8.40 -24.01
N VAL A 295 -17.86 7.16 -23.86
CA VAL A 295 -19.29 6.82 -23.93
C VAL A 295 -19.84 6.09 -22.70
N THR A 296 -19.00 5.47 -21.87
CA THR A 296 -19.39 4.83 -20.61
C THR A 296 -18.87 5.63 -19.43
N LEU A 297 -19.77 6.28 -18.67
CA LEU A 297 -19.42 7.18 -17.58
C LEU A 297 -20.10 6.78 -16.27
N ILE A 298 -19.31 6.57 -15.21
CA ILE A 298 -19.78 6.51 -13.81
C ILE A 298 -19.60 7.90 -13.19
N THR A 299 -20.65 8.51 -12.65
CA THR A 299 -20.58 9.88 -12.11
C THR A 299 -21.26 10.01 -10.74
N GLY A 300 -20.66 10.81 -9.86
CA GLY A 300 -21.15 11.12 -8.52
C GLY A 300 -20.67 12.51 -8.07
N ASP A 301 -21.15 12.99 -6.92
CA ASP A 301 -20.88 14.36 -6.47
C ASP A 301 -20.62 14.50 -4.96
N ARG A 302 -20.28 13.39 -4.28
CA ARG A 302 -19.91 13.43 -2.86
C ARG A 302 -18.62 14.21 -2.66
N SER A 303 -18.56 14.97 -1.57
CA SER A 303 -17.42 15.83 -1.27
C SER A 303 -17.27 16.08 0.24
N MET A 304 -16.06 16.49 0.65
CA MET A 304 -15.80 16.99 2.00
C MET A 304 -16.63 18.24 2.32
N GLY A 305 -16.89 19.09 1.33
CA GLY A 305 -17.75 20.27 1.46
C GLY A 305 -19.20 19.92 1.80
N ASP A 306 -19.66 18.73 1.44
CA ASP A 306 -21.01 18.21 1.73
C ASP A 306 -21.07 17.28 2.96
N GLY A 307 -19.99 17.26 3.75
CA GLY A 307 -19.96 16.53 5.00
C GLY A 307 -19.51 15.07 4.89
N TRP A 308 -18.99 14.62 3.75
CA TRP A 308 -18.39 13.28 3.62
C TRP A 308 -16.93 13.30 4.03
N THR A 309 -16.36 12.15 4.41
CA THR A 309 -14.88 12.02 4.44
C THR A 309 -14.32 12.01 3.03
N THR A 310 -13.05 12.40 2.84
CA THR A 310 -12.36 12.24 1.54
C THR A 310 -12.43 10.80 1.07
N PHE A 311 -12.19 9.83 1.96
CA PHE A 311 -12.27 8.39 1.66
C PHE A 311 -13.63 7.96 1.08
N ARG A 312 -14.75 8.42 1.66
CA ARG A 312 -16.12 8.09 1.18
C ARG A 312 -16.69 9.05 0.15
N SER A 313 -15.93 10.06 -0.24
CA SER A 313 -16.32 10.95 -1.34
C SER A 313 -16.18 10.29 -2.72
N ALA A 314 -15.49 9.14 -2.80
CA ALA A 314 -15.27 8.38 -4.02
C ALA A 314 -16.58 8.08 -4.78
N THR A 315 -16.55 8.32 -6.09
CA THR A 315 -17.61 7.89 -7.01
C THR A 315 -17.51 6.39 -7.27
N LEU A 316 -16.29 5.88 -7.49
CA LEU A 316 -15.97 4.45 -7.47
C LEU A 316 -14.93 4.18 -6.36
N GLY A 317 -15.33 3.44 -5.34
CA GLY A 317 -14.45 2.91 -4.29
C GLY A 317 -14.13 1.44 -4.52
N VAL A 318 -12.85 1.07 -4.51
CA VAL A 318 -12.38 -0.30 -4.76
C VAL A 318 -11.49 -0.78 -3.61
N SER A 319 -11.98 -1.81 -2.93
CA SER A 319 -11.31 -2.52 -1.84
C SER A 319 -11.04 -4.00 -2.18
N GLY A 320 -11.66 -4.54 -3.25
CA GLY A 320 -11.45 -5.93 -3.71
C GLY A 320 -10.21 -6.10 -4.58
N ASP A 321 -9.30 -6.99 -4.18
CA ASP A 321 -8.03 -7.28 -4.86
C ASP A 321 -8.22 -7.80 -6.30
N GLY A 322 -7.23 -7.57 -7.16
CA GLY A 322 -7.25 -8.04 -8.55
C GLY A 322 -8.25 -7.31 -9.45
N PHE A 323 -8.71 -6.12 -9.01
CA PHE A 323 -9.64 -5.29 -9.77
C PHE A 323 -9.04 -4.83 -11.10
N LEU A 324 -9.81 -4.98 -12.18
CA LEU A 324 -9.44 -4.47 -13.49
C LEU A 324 -10.53 -3.54 -14.02
N ALA A 325 -10.14 -2.44 -14.66
CA ALA A 325 -11.07 -1.64 -15.44
C ALA A 325 -10.50 -1.28 -16.81
N ARG A 326 -11.37 -1.23 -17.81
CA ARG A 326 -10.98 -0.86 -19.17
C ARG A 326 -12.08 -0.10 -19.90
N ASP A 327 -11.67 0.87 -20.72
CA ASP A 327 -12.53 1.59 -21.66
C ASP A 327 -13.76 2.23 -20.94
N ILE A 328 -13.55 2.82 -19.76
CA ILE A 328 -14.59 3.42 -18.91
C ILE A 328 -14.12 4.71 -18.23
N SER A 329 -15.04 5.67 -18.05
CA SER A 329 -14.80 6.92 -17.32
C SER A 329 -15.41 6.91 -15.93
N VAL A 330 -14.70 7.52 -14.97
CA VAL A 330 -15.19 7.79 -13.62
C VAL A 330 -15.02 9.28 -13.31
N GLU A 331 -16.11 9.94 -12.93
CA GLU A 331 -16.13 11.38 -12.66
C GLU A 331 -16.68 11.69 -11.26
N ASN A 332 -16.03 12.62 -10.56
CA ASN A 332 -16.69 13.35 -9.48
C ASN A 332 -17.02 14.79 -9.93
N LYS A 333 -18.32 15.06 -10.09
CA LYS A 333 -18.85 16.33 -10.62
C LYS A 333 -19.12 17.39 -9.55
N ALA A 334 -18.69 17.19 -8.29
CA ALA A 334 -18.93 18.15 -7.19
C ALA A 334 -18.37 19.56 -7.48
N GLY A 335 -17.23 19.64 -8.18
CA GLY A 335 -16.60 20.90 -8.58
C GLY A 335 -15.65 21.50 -7.54
N ALA A 336 -14.77 22.40 -7.96
CA ALA A 336 -13.68 22.94 -7.12
C ALA A 336 -14.14 23.63 -5.81
N LYS A 337 -15.37 24.18 -5.78
CA LYS A 337 -15.93 24.85 -4.58
C LYS A 337 -16.27 23.88 -3.44
N LYS A 338 -16.31 22.58 -3.74
CA LYS A 338 -16.68 21.52 -2.80
C LYS A 338 -15.48 20.89 -2.09
N TYR A 339 -14.28 21.45 -2.32
CA TYR A 339 -13.01 20.96 -1.78
C TYR A 339 -12.75 19.51 -2.25
N GLN A 340 -12.23 18.64 -1.38
CA GLN A 340 -11.90 17.25 -1.73
C GLN A 340 -13.12 16.48 -2.21
N ALA A 341 -13.04 15.90 -3.41
CA ALA A 341 -14.11 15.14 -4.04
C ALA A 341 -13.53 14.07 -4.97
N VAL A 342 -13.45 12.85 -4.47
CA VAL A 342 -12.75 11.74 -5.14
C VAL A 342 -13.60 11.15 -6.26
N ALA A 343 -13.02 10.98 -7.44
CA ALA A 343 -13.63 10.22 -8.53
C ALA A 343 -13.40 8.73 -8.32
N LEU A 344 -12.14 8.32 -8.19
CA LEU A 344 -11.74 6.92 -8.01
C LEU A 344 -10.85 6.77 -6.77
N ARG A 345 -11.19 5.83 -5.89
CA ARG A 345 -10.34 5.37 -4.78
C ARG A 345 -10.03 3.89 -4.97
N ILE A 346 -8.75 3.53 -4.87
CA ILE A 346 -8.31 2.12 -4.85
C ILE A 346 -7.43 1.84 -3.64
N ASN A 347 -7.86 0.91 -2.80
CA ASN A 347 -7.10 0.29 -1.71
C ASN A 347 -7.17 -1.24 -1.81
N ALA A 348 -6.88 -1.73 -3.01
CA ALA A 348 -6.87 -3.12 -3.40
C ALA A 348 -5.52 -3.45 -4.04
N ASP A 349 -4.98 -4.64 -3.78
CA ASP A 349 -3.72 -5.09 -4.36
C ASP A 349 -3.92 -5.63 -5.77
N LEU A 350 -2.90 -5.46 -6.62
CA LEU A 350 -2.87 -5.94 -8.01
C LEU A 350 -4.02 -5.37 -8.85
N ALA A 351 -4.35 -4.10 -8.64
CA ALA A 351 -5.36 -3.40 -9.41
C ALA A 351 -4.75 -2.77 -10.68
N ALA A 352 -5.41 -2.92 -11.84
CA ALA A 352 -4.94 -2.29 -13.08
C ALA A 352 -6.05 -1.62 -13.89
N LEU A 353 -5.72 -0.50 -14.52
CA LEU A 353 -6.63 0.26 -15.38
C LEU A 353 -6.00 0.47 -16.76
N TYR A 354 -6.78 0.28 -17.81
CA TYR A 354 -6.33 0.47 -19.20
C TYR A 354 -7.33 1.29 -20.00
N LYS A 355 -6.90 2.44 -20.57
CA LYS A 355 -7.79 3.33 -21.36
C LYS A 355 -9.02 3.79 -20.58
N CYS A 356 -8.80 4.19 -19.33
CA CYS A 356 -9.84 4.80 -18.50
C CYS A 356 -9.63 6.31 -18.41
N SER A 357 -10.70 7.06 -18.16
CA SER A 357 -10.58 8.48 -17.80
C SER A 357 -11.07 8.70 -16.37
N ILE A 358 -10.29 9.44 -15.57
CA ILE A 358 -10.58 9.74 -14.17
C ILE A 358 -10.63 11.25 -14.01
N ILE A 359 -11.83 11.78 -13.72
CA ILE A 359 -12.15 13.19 -13.91
C ILE A 359 -12.63 13.80 -12.60
N GLY A 360 -12.01 14.91 -12.20
CA GLY A 360 -12.43 15.65 -11.01
C GLY A 360 -11.81 17.04 -10.94
N PHE A 361 -11.69 17.53 -9.69
CA PHE A 361 -11.02 18.77 -9.34
C PHE A 361 -9.97 18.50 -8.27
N GLN A 362 -10.27 18.75 -6.99
CA GLN A 362 -9.37 18.47 -5.88
C GLN A 362 -9.53 17.01 -5.45
N ASP A 363 -8.41 16.32 -5.22
CA ASP A 363 -8.37 14.92 -4.76
C ASP A 363 -9.04 13.94 -5.75
N THR A 364 -8.78 14.07 -7.06
CA THR A 364 -9.48 13.31 -8.11
C THR A 364 -9.26 11.79 -8.03
N LEU A 365 -8.00 11.34 -7.96
CA LEU A 365 -7.60 9.95 -7.92
C LEU A 365 -6.88 9.63 -6.61
N TYR A 366 -7.52 8.83 -5.77
CA TYR A 366 -6.96 8.36 -4.51
C TYR A 366 -6.34 6.96 -4.72
N VAL A 367 -5.04 6.96 -5.06
CA VAL A 367 -4.17 5.78 -5.07
C VAL A 367 -3.82 5.38 -3.64
N HIS A 368 -4.83 4.89 -2.90
CA HIS A 368 -4.79 4.82 -1.45
C HIS A 368 -3.68 3.91 -0.94
N SER A 369 -3.70 2.62 -1.26
CA SER A 369 -2.73 1.64 -0.78
C SER A 369 -2.55 0.46 -1.76
N PHE A 370 -1.59 -0.41 -1.44
CA PHE A 370 -1.20 -1.60 -2.22
C PHE A 370 -0.62 -1.29 -3.62
N ARG A 371 -0.40 -2.32 -4.45
CA ARG A 371 0.18 -2.19 -5.79
C ARG A 371 -0.88 -1.89 -6.84
N GLN A 372 -0.62 -0.90 -7.70
CA GLN A 372 -1.56 -0.47 -8.73
C GLN A 372 -0.83 -0.12 -10.04
N PHE A 373 -1.52 -0.30 -11.17
CA PHE A 373 -0.99 0.03 -12.50
C PHE A 373 -2.03 0.76 -13.36
N TYR A 374 -1.61 1.84 -14.03
CA TYR A 374 -2.47 2.63 -14.92
C TYR A 374 -1.79 2.77 -16.26
N ARG A 375 -2.43 2.30 -17.34
CA ARG A 375 -1.90 2.34 -18.71
C ARG A 375 -2.81 3.14 -19.62
N GLU A 376 -2.23 4.10 -20.34
CA GLU A 376 -2.96 4.89 -21.36
C GLU A 376 -4.25 5.52 -20.80
N CYS A 377 -4.22 5.98 -19.54
CA CYS A 377 -5.34 6.62 -18.87
C CYS A 377 -5.26 8.15 -18.97
N ASP A 378 -6.41 8.81 -18.97
CA ASP A 378 -6.52 10.26 -18.86
C ASP A 378 -6.91 10.64 -17.43
N ILE A 379 -6.09 11.43 -16.73
CA ILE A 379 -6.38 11.87 -15.36
C ILE A 379 -6.43 13.39 -15.30
N LEU A 380 -7.59 13.94 -14.92
CA LEU A 380 -7.87 15.38 -14.98
C LEU A 380 -8.21 15.95 -13.60
N GLY A 381 -7.45 16.95 -13.12
CA GLY A 381 -7.72 17.58 -11.82
C GLY A 381 -6.99 18.91 -11.55
N THR A 382 -7.02 19.38 -10.31
CA THR A 382 -6.50 20.69 -9.88
C THR A 382 -5.48 20.58 -8.75
N ILE A 383 -5.92 20.36 -7.51
CA ILE A 383 -5.08 20.27 -6.32
C ILE A 383 -5.04 18.81 -5.87
N ASP A 384 -3.82 18.31 -5.63
CA ASP A 384 -3.54 16.98 -5.10
C ASP A 384 -4.29 15.87 -5.84
N TYR A 385 -4.43 16.02 -7.16
CA TYR A 385 -5.41 15.24 -7.89
C TYR A 385 -4.98 13.79 -8.16
N ILE A 386 -3.74 13.44 -7.86
CA ILE A 386 -3.25 12.06 -7.70
C ILE A 386 -2.57 11.95 -6.33
N PHE A 387 -3.19 11.26 -5.37
CA PHE A 387 -2.72 11.27 -3.99
C PHE A 387 -2.94 9.94 -3.28
N GLY A 388 -2.18 9.72 -2.20
CA GLY A 388 -2.24 8.49 -1.41
C GLY A 388 -0.85 7.87 -1.17
N ASN A 389 -0.83 6.59 -0.83
CA ASN A 389 0.36 5.86 -0.42
C ASN A 389 0.41 4.45 -1.04
N ALA A 390 -0.15 4.26 -2.23
CA ALA A 390 0.07 3.05 -3.02
C ALA A 390 1.54 2.95 -3.49
N ALA A 391 1.93 1.75 -3.93
CA ALA A 391 3.02 1.56 -4.87
C ALA A 391 2.40 1.54 -6.28
N VAL A 392 2.49 2.64 -7.01
CA VAL A 392 1.74 2.81 -8.26
C VAL A 392 2.62 3.27 -9.41
N VAL A 393 2.41 2.66 -10.58
CA VAL A 393 3.03 3.09 -11.85
C VAL A 393 1.94 3.56 -12.82
N PHE A 394 2.13 4.76 -13.36
CA PHE A 394 1.39 5.31 -14.48
C PHE A 394 2.29 5.24 -15.72
N GLN A 395 1.80 4.61 -16.79
CA GLN A 395 2.57 4.41 -18.01
C GLN A 395 1.77 4.84 -19.24
N GLY A 396 2.34 5.72 -20.07
CA GLY A 396 1.64 6.19 -21.28
C GLY A 396 0.39 7.03 -20.99
N CYS A 397 0.23 7.55 -19.78
CA CYS A 397 -0.97 8.29 -19.36
C CYS A 397 -0.90 9.78 -19.73
N ASN A 398 -2.06 10.40 -19.94
CA ASN A 398 -2.17 11.85 -20.00
C ASN A 398 -2.56 12.39 -18.62
N ILE A 399 -1.70 13.19 -18.04
CA ILE A 399 -1.87 13.80 -16.73
C ILE A 399 -2.20 15.27 -16.93
N MET A 400 -3.48 15.62 -16.84
CA MET A 400 -4.00 16.92 -17.25
C MET A 400 -4.36 17.78 -16.04
N SER A 401 -3.68 18.91 -15.89
CA SER A 401 -4.08 19.96 -14.94
C SER A 401 -5.17 20.84 -15.57
N ARG A 402 -6.22 21.16 -14.80
CA ARG A 402 -7.30 22.08 -15.22
C ARG A 402 -7.29 23.38 -14.43
N MET A 403 -7.97 24.40 -14.94
CA MET A 403 -8.06 25.70 -14.27
C MET A 403 -8.68 25.57 -12.87
N PRO A 404 -7.96 25.99 -11.80
CA PRO A 404 -8.48 25.94 -10.43
C PRO A 404 -9.34 27.19 -10.13
N MET A 405 -9.80 27.34 -8.89
CA MET A 405 -10.50 28.57 -8.49
C MET A 405 -9.54 29.78 -8.48
N PRO A 406 -10.05 31.01 -8.62
CA PRO A 406 -9.22 32.21 -8.51
C PRO A 406 -8.41 32.25 -7.22
N GLY A 407 -7.10 32.48 -7.33
CA GLY A 407 -6.17 32.53 -6.20
C GLY A 407 -5.61 31.17 -5.75
N GLN A 408 -6.05 30.07 -6.36
CA GLN A 408 -5.44 28.75 -6.17
C GLN A 408 -4.33 28.49 -7.20
N PHE A 409 -3.66 27.35 -7.02
CA PHE A 409 -2.65 26.77 -7.90
C PHE A 409 -3.08 25.35 -8.28
N THR A 410 -2.35 24.70 -9.20
CA THR A 410 -2.50 23.26 -9.43
C THR A 410 -1.30 22.49 -8.92
N VAL A 411 -1.51 21.28 -8.43
CA VAL A 411 -0.44 20.38 -8.03
C VAL A 411 -0.89 18.96 -8.32
N ILE A 412 -0.04 18.22 -9.04
CA ILE A 412 -0.38 16.89 -9.55
C ILE A 412 -0.44 15.90 -8.40
N THR A 413 0.65 15.76 -7.65
CA THR A 413 0.76 14.71 -6.64
C THR A 413 0.81 15.21 -5.20
N ALA A 414 0.17 14.46 -4.31
CA ALA A 414 0.38 14.54 -2.86
C ALA A 414 0.62 13.15 -2.28
N GLN A 415 1.88 12.70 -2.31
CA GLN A 415 2.23 11.34 -1.89
C GLN A 415 2.47 11.26 -0.37
N ALA A 416 1.94 10.21 0.26
CA ALA A 416 1.73 10.10 1.69
C ALA A 416 2.60 9.05 2.41
N ARG A 417 3.78 8.73 1.89
CA ARG A 417 4.69 7.79 2.57
C ARG A 417 5.21 8.41 3.86
N ASP A 418 4.97 7.72 4.97
CA ASP A 418 5.15 8.25 6.32
C ASP A 418 6.41 7.69 7.01
N THR A 419 6.92 6.55 6.52
CA THR A 419 8.12 5.90 7.03
C THR A 419 9.04 5.41 5.90
N LEU A 420 10.34 5.25 6.20
CA LEU A 420 11.32 4.75 5.22
C LEU A 420 11.11 3.27 4.86
N ASP A 421 10.50 2.50 5.76
CA ASP A 421 10.32 1.05 5.61
C ASP A 421 9.15 0.69 4.68
N GLU A 422 8.28 1.65 4.34
CA GLU A 422 7.20 1.47 3.37
C GLU A 422 7.75 1.43 1.94
N ASN A 423 7.38 0.39 1.19
CA ASN A 423 7.74 0.21 -0.21
C ASN A 423 6.74 0.87 -1.16
N THR A 424 6.37 2.12 -0.88
CA THR A 424 5.30 2.87 -1.56
C THR A 424 5.84 4.15 -2.21
N GLY A 425 5.09 4.67 -3.19
CA GLY A 425 5.49 5.81 -4.00
C GLY A 425 4.67 5.90 -5.30
N ILE A 426 4.77 7.03 -5.99
CA ILE A 426 4.09 7.27 -7.27
C ILE A 426 5.14 7.39 -8.37
N SER A 427 5.01 6.57 -9.41
CA SER A 427 5.92 6.53 -10.55
C SER A 427 5.17 6.89 -11.84
N PHE A 428 5.66 7.88 -12.58
CA PHE A 428 5.19 8.23 -13.91
C PHE A 428 6.26 7.92 -14.95
N GLN A 429 5.95 7.03 -15.87
CA GLN A 429 6.81 6.65 -16.98
C GLN A 429 6.13 6.95 -18.32
N ASN A 430 6.86 7.57 -19.25
CA ASN A 430 6.36 7.82 -20.60
C ASN A 430 4.97 8.50 -20.61
N CYS A 431 4.73 9.38 -19.65
CA CYS A 431 3.46 10.10 -19.50
C CYS A 431 3.54 11.46 -20.18
N SER A 432 2.38 12.04 -20.50
CA SER A 432 2.26 13.42 -20.96
C SER A 432 1.66 14.30 -19.87
N ILE A 433 2.46 15.23 -19.35
CA ILE A 433 2.04 16.20 -18.34
C ILE A 433 1.55 17.46 -19.06
N LEU A 434 0.25 17.67 -19.04
CA LEU A 434 -0.47 18.63 -19.89
C LEU A 434 -1.36 19.56 -19.08
N ALA A 435 -1.77 20.67 -19.69
CA ALA A 435 -2.77 21.57 -19.16
C ALA A 435 -3.99 21.67 -20.09
N THR A 436 -5.18 21.89 -19.53
CA THR A 436 -6.33 22.31 -20.34
C THR A 436 -6.07 23.67 -20.97
N ASN A 437 -6.70 23.96 -22.12
CA ASN A 437 -6.45 25.19 -22.89
C ASN A 437 -6.63 26.48 -22.06
N ASP A 438 -7.61 26.50 -21.15
CA ASP A 438 -7.89 27.63 -20.27
C ASP A 438 -6.81 27.82 -19.19
N LEU A 439 -6.28 26.74 -18.62
CA LEU A 439 -5.13 26.80 -17.71
C LEU A 439 -3.87 27.22 -18.47
N TYR A 440 -3.60 26.61 -19.61
CA TYR A 440 -2.42 26.91 -20.43
C TYR A 440 -2.36 28.39 -20.81
N SER A 441 -3.50 28.96 -21.23
CA SER A 441 -3.62 30.38 -21.58
C SER A 441 -3.43 31.32 -20.38
N ASN A 442 -3.48 30.81 -19.15
CA ASN A 442 -3.35 31.56 -17.90
C ASN A 442 -2.16 31.09 -17.04
N SER A 443 -1.22 30.32 -17.59
CA SER A 443 -0.08 29.75 -16.86
C SER A 443 0.85 30.80 -16.24
N SER A 444 0.89 32.02 -16.79
CA SER A 444 1.60 33.15 -16.19
C SER A 444 0.99 33.66 -14.86
N ARG A 445 -0.26 33.29 -14.57
CA ARG A 445 -1.03 33.75 -13.40
C ARG A 445 -1.37 32.63 -12.42
N VAL A 446 -1.38 31.38 -12.88
CA VAL A 446 -1.68 30.20 -12.09
C VAL A 446 -0.44 29.34 -12.07
N LYS A 447 0.14 29.17 -10.88
CA LYS A 447 1.26 28.26 -10.70
C LYS A 447 0.80 26.81 -10.75
N SER A 448 1.64 25.95 -11.31
CA SER A 448 1.39 24.52 -11.43
C SER A 448 2.64 23.74 -11.03
N TYR A 449 2.49 22.70 -10.23
CA TYR A 449 3.59 21.92 -9.68
C TYR A 449 3.41 20.42 -9.91
N LEU A 450 4.52 19.70 -10.07
CA LEU A 450 4.58 18.25 -10.18
C LEU A 450 4.11 17.55 -8.89
N GLY A 451 4.37 18.16 -7.72
CA GLY A 451 3.96 17.56 -6.45
C GLY A 451 4.27 18.38 -5.21
N ARG A 452 3.76 17.90 -4.08
CA ARG A 452 4.07 18.37 -2.73
C ARG A 452 3.99 17.26 -1.67
N PRO A 453 4.81 17.31 -0.59
CA PRO A 453 4.96 16.17 0.32
C PRO A 453 3.87 16.12 1.37
N TRP A 454 2.85 15.29 1.18
CA TRP A 454 1.79 15.11 2.19
C TRP A 454 2.33 14.51 3.50
N LYS A 455 3.30 13.59 3.39
CA LYS A 455 4.02 13.00 4.52
C LYS A 455 5.52 13.08 4.31
N VAL A 456 6.28 12.85 5.38
CA VAL A 456 7.70 13.23 5.46
C VAL A 456 8.64 12.40 4.57
N TYR A 457 8.25 11.19 4.17
CA TYR A 457 9.02 10.36 3.23
C TYR A 457 8.39 10.33 1.82
N SER A 458 7.67 11.40 1.45
CA SER A 458 6.96 11.50 0.17
C SER A 458 7.86 11.06 -1.00
N GLN A 459 7.38 10.12 -1.82
CA GLN A 459 8.16 9.57 -2.93
C GLN A 459 7.41 9.65 -4.25
N VAL A 460 7.92 10.44 -5.19
CA VAL A 460 7.33 10.65 -6.51
C VAL A 460 8.43 10.74 -7.56
N VAL A 461 8.27 10.06 -8.68
CA VAL A 461 9.21 10.16 -9.80
C VAL A 461 8.50 10.39 -11.13
N TYR A 462 9.10 11.20 -11.98
CA TYR A 462 8.72 11.38 -13.38
C TYR A 462 9.91 11.02 -14.25
N PHE A 463 9.74 10.06 -15.16
CA PHE A 463 10.81 9.70 -16.08
C PHE A 463 10.32 9.38 -17.47
N GLU A 464 11.16 9.67 -18.47
CA GLU A 464 10.88 9.54 -19.89
C GLU A 464 9.57 10.24 -20.32
N SER A 465 9.16 11.25 -19.56
CA SER A 465 7.84 11.86 -19.68
C SER A 465 7.92 13.22 -20.35
N TYR A 466 6.90 13.57 -21.14
CA TYR A 466 6.74 14.90 -21.69
C TYR A 466 6.20 15.85 -20.63
N ILE A 467 6.87 16.97 -20.39
CA ILE A 467 6.44 18.02 -19.46
C ILE A 467 6.26 19.33 -20.23
N ASP A 468 5.02 19.83 -20.27
CA ASP A 468 4.69 21.10 -20.93
C ASP A 468 5.03 22.32 -20.06
N ASN A 469 5.13 23.51 -20.67
CA ASN A 469 5.71 24.72 -20.09
C ASN A 469 4.85 25.43 -19.02
N PHE A 470 3.72 24.84 -18.64
CA PHE A 470 2.84 25.43 -17.62
C PHE A 470 3.31 25.10 -16.19
N ILE A 471 4.17 24.09 -16.03
CA ILE A 471 4.80 23.74 -14.76
C ILE A 471 5.77 24.85 -14.35
N ASP A 472 5.64 25.34 -13.13
CA ASP A 472 6.54 26.35 -12.54
C ASP A 472 7.98 25.81 -12.56
N PRO A 473 9.01 26.61 -12.93
CA PRO A 473 10.39 26.14 -13.00
C PRO A 473 10.92 25.48 -11.72
N ALA A 474 10.39 25.86 -10.54
CA ALA A 474 10.70 25.21 -9.28
C ALA A 474 10.33 23.71 -9.28
N GLY A 475 9.36 23.30 -10.11
CA GLY A 475 8.85 21.95 -10.31
C GLY A 475 7.97 21.47 -9.16
N TRP A 476 8.42 21.64 -7.92
CA TRP A 476 7.81 21.10 -6.71
C TRP A 476 7.49 22.21 -5.71
N THR A 477 6.49 22.02 -4.85
CA THR A 477 6.12 22.99 -3.80
C THR A 477 6.06 22.35 -2.42
N GLN A 478 6.32 23.15 -1.38
CA GLN A 478 6.18 22.71 0.01
C GLN A 478 4.73 22.31 0.31
N TRP A 479 4.53 21.48 1.33
CA TRP A 479 3.19 21.08 1.77
C TRP A 479 2.33 22.28 2.19
N ALA A 480 2.90 23.12 3.05
CA ALA A 480 2.37 24.41 3.46
C ALA A 480 3.50 25.46 3.40
N SER A 481 3.14 26.75 3.34
CA SER A 481 4.12 27.83 3.38
C SER A 481 4.99 27.70 4.62
N ASP A 482 6.31 27.80 4.44
CA ASP A 482 7.31 27.74 5.51
C ASP A 482 7.37 26.38 6.25
N ASP A 483 6.80 25.33 5.66
CA ASP A 483 6.86 23.97 6.18
C ASP A 483 8.01 23.19 5.51
N ASN A 484 9.13 23.10 6.23
CA ASN A 484 10.31 22.35 5.80
C ASN A 484 10.25 20.86 6.14
N ARG A 485 9.12 20.36 6.66
CA ARG A 485 9.00 18.94 7.02
C ARG A 485 9.17 18.06 5.80
N GLY A 486 10.04 17.07 5.93
CA GLY A 486 10.24 16.05 4.91
C GLY A 486 11.10 16.49 3.73
N LEU A 487 11.52 17.77 3.61
CA LEU A 487 12.31 18.22 2.45
C LEU A 487 13.69 17.56 2.36
N ASP A 488 14.19 17.06 3.49
CA ASP A 488 15.44 16.32 3.63
C ASP A 488 15.29 14.79 3.53
N THR A 489 14.05 14.28 3.67
CA THR A 489 13.76 12.82 3.72
C THR A 489 12.87 12.32 2.58
N LEU A 490 12.20 13.21 1.85
CA LEU A 490 11.43 12.89 0.64
C LEU A 490 12.37 12.42 -0.49
N TYR A 491 11.79 11.80 -1.51
CA TYR A 491 12.49 11.44 -2.74
C TYR A 491 11.67 11.88 -3.96
N TYR A 492 12.02 13.03 -4.52
CA TYR A 492 11.42 13.58 -5.74
C TYR A 492 12.42 13.49 -6.89
N GLY A 493 12.13 12.61 -7.86
CA GLY A 493 13.05 12.25 -8.92
C GLY A 493 12.58 12.67 -10.31
N GLU A 494 13.51 13.14 -11.14
CA GLU A 494 13.30 13.37 -12.57
C GLU A 494 14.41 12.67 -13.40
N TYR A 495 14.04 11.89 -14.43
CA TYR A 495 15.00 11.23 -15.34
C TYR A 495 14.55 11.32 -16.80
N ASP A 496 15.41 11.80 -17.68
CA ASP A 496 15.21 11.86 -19.14
C ASP A 496 13.81 12.39 -19.58
N ASN A 497 13.28 13.35 -18.82
CA ASN A 497 12.06 14.05 -19.19
C ASN A 497 12.34 15.04 -20.32
N TYR A 498 11.39 15.20 -21.22
CA TYR A 498 11.50 16.08 -22.38
C TYR A 498 10.32 17.06 -22.47
N GLY A 499 10.44 18.05 -23.35
CA GLY A 499 9.44 19.12 -23.48
C GLY A 499 9.86 20.41 -22.78
N PRO A 500 9.11 21.50 -22.98
CA PRO A 500 9.54 22.83 -22.56
C PRO A 500 9.54 23.04 -21.03
N GLY A 501 8.76 22.25 -20.26
CA GLY A 501 8.74 22.29 -18.80
C GLY A 501 9.72 21.33 -18.11
N SER A 502 10.53 20.58 -18.86
CA SER A 502 11.38 19.51 -18.30
C SER A 502 12.77 19.95 -17.82
N SER A 503 13.16 21.22 -18.04
CA SER A 503 14.46 21.72 -17.54
C SER A 503 14.55 21.63 -16.02
N THR A 504 15.69 21.15 -15.52
CA THR A 504 15.96 20.99 -14.09
C THR A 504 16.82 22.11 -13.48
N ASP A 505 17.26 23.09 -14.28
CA ASP A 505 18.22 24.13 -13.88
C ASP A 505 17.71 25.04 -12.73
N ASP A 506 16.40 25.31 -12.70
CA ASP A 506 15.75 26.22 -11.75
C ASP A 506 14.86 25.48 -10.71
N ARG A 507 15.03 24.15 -10.60
CA ARG A 507 14.28 23.33 -9.64
C ARG A 507 14.64 23.71 -8.20
N VAL A 508 13.77 23.33 -7.28
CA VAL A 508 14.00 23.47 -5.83
C VAL A 508 15.34 22.85 -5.40
N THR A 509 15.99 23.46 -4.41
CA THR A 509 17.30 23.01 -3.89
C THR A 509 17.18 22.09 -2.68
N TRP A 510 16.10 21.32 -2.58
CA TRP A 510 15.84 20.45 -1.42
C TRP A 510 16.76 19.24 -1.43
N PRO A 511 17.27 18.76 -0.27
CA PRO A 511 18.11 17.56 -0.26
C PRO A 511 17.42 16.29 -0.80
N GLY A 512 16.09 16.19 -0.66
CA GLY A 512 15.30 15.09 -1.20
C GLY A 512 14.93 15.21 -2.69
N TYR A 513 15.31 16.31 -3.36
CA TYR A 513 15.14 16.43 -4.81
C TYR A 513 16.35 15.84 -5.54
N HIS A 514 16.09 15.06 -6.60
CA HIS A 514 17.10 14.30 -7.32
C HIS A 514 16.88 14.40 -8.84
N VAL A 515 17.91 14.84 -9.55
CA VAL A 515 18.08 14.50 -10.97
C VAL A 515 18.67 13.09 -10.99
N MET A 516 17.83 12.13 -11.37
CA MET A 516 18.14 10.70 -11.27
C MET A 516 19.08 10.25 -12.38
N ASP A 517 19.75 9.11 -12.18
CA ASP A 517 20.38 8.35 -13.26
C ASP A 517 19.53 7.15 -13.71
N ILE A 518 20.00 6.38 -14.69
CA ILE A 518 19.27 5.22 -15.22
C ILE A 518 19.07 4.12 -14.16
N SER A 519 20.01 3.98 -13.22
CA SER A 519 19.94 2.97 -12.16
C SER A 519 18.95 3.35 -11.07
N ASP A 520 18.82 4.65 -10.79
CA ASP A 520 17.76 5.19 -9.96
C ASP A 520 16.40 4.94 -10.62
N ALA A 521 16.24 5.33 -11.89
CA ALA A 521 15.00 5.20 -12.66
C ALA A 521 14.52 3.74 -12.76
N TYR A 522 15.45 2.79 -12.96
CA TYR A 522 15.13 1.36 -13.06
C TYR A 522 14.38 0.84 -11.81
N ASN A 523 14.66 1.38 -10.62
CA ASN A 523 13.97 0.99 -9.38
C ASN A 523 12.47 1.36 -9.35
N PHE A 524 12.03 2.25 -10.25
CA PHE A 524 10.67 2.75 -10.35
C PHE A 524 9.89 2.21 -11.56
N THR A 525 10.50 1.27 -12.28
CA THR A 525 9.87 0.54 -13.41
C THR A 525 8.81 -0.44 -12.92
N VAL A 526 7.99 -0.92 -13.85
CA VAL A 526 6.91 -1.88 -13.57
C VAL A 526 7.43 -3.16 -12.92
N SER A 527 8.52 -3.73 -13.43
CA SER A 527 9.09 -4.99 -12.92
C SER A 527 9.67 -4.85 -11.52
N GLU A 528 10.36 -3.76 -11.22
CA GLU A 528 11.02 -3.59 -9.92
C GLU A 528 10.11 -3.01 -8.84
N PHE A 529 9.29 -2.02 -9.19
CA PHE A 529 8.57 -1.23 -8.20
C PHE A 529 7.28 -1.90 -7.73
N ILE A 530 6.56 -2.54 -8.65
CA ILE A 530 5.27 -3.18 -8.40
C ILE A 530 5.26 -4.66 -8.75
N THR A 531 6.44 -5.26 -8.95
CA THR A 531 6.60 -6.68 -9.31
C THR A 531 5.69 -7.07 -10.48
N GLY A 532 5.59 -6.21 -11.49
CA GLY A 532 4.57 -6.29 -12.54
C GLY A 532 4.53 -7.62 -13.28
N ASP A 533 5.70 -8.21 -13.54
CA ASP A 533 5.86 -9.47 -14.26
C ASP A 533 5.14 -10.65 -13.59
N GLU A 534 4.88 -10.58 -12.28
CA GLU A 534 4.18 -11.66 -11.57
C GLU A 534 2.67 -11.66 -11.79
N TRP A 535 2.08 -10.56 -12.25
CA TRP A 535 0.62 -10.41 -12.27
C TRP A 535 0.05 -9.69 -13.49
N LEU A 536 0.78 -8.75 -14.11
CA LEU A 536 0.27 -7.95 -15.23
C LEU A 536 0.07 -8.78 -16.50
N GLU A 537 0.91 -9.77 -16.78
CA GLU A 537 0.70 -10.67 -17.93
C GLU A 537 -0.70 -11.32 -17.91
N SER A 538 -1.18 -11.69 -16.72
CA SER A 538 -2.50 -12.30 -16.55
C SER A 538 -3.66 -11.33 -16.86
N THR A 539 -3.42 -10.02 -16.84
CA THR A 539 -4.45 -8.99 -17.09
C THR A 539 -4.73 -8.79 -18.57
N SER A 540 -3.79 -9.21 -19.45
CA SER A 540 -3.80 -8.89 -20.89
C SER A 540 -3.72 -7.38 -21.19
N PHE A 541 -3.38 -6.54 -20.20
CA PHE A 541 -3.08 -5.13 -20.44
C PHE A 541 -1.61 -4.98 -20.86
N PRO A 542 -1.30 -4.09 -21.82
CA PRO A 542 0.08 -3.86 -22.23
C PRO A 542 0.83 -3.12 -21.13
N TYR A 543 2.10 -3.47 -20.93
CA TYR A 543 3.02 -2.75 -20.08
C TYR A 543 4.45 -2.86 -20.64
N ASP A 544 5.29 -1.91 -20.28
CA ASP A 544 6.72 -1.91 -20.55
C ASP A 544 7.50 -2.13 -19.23
N ASP A 545 8.50 -3.03 -19.25
CA ASP A 545 9.11 -3.62 -18.05
C ASP A 545 10.29 -2.80 -17.48
N GLY A 546 10.93 -2.01 -18.35
CA GLY A 546 12.19 -1.32 -18.07
C GLY A 546 12.10 0.19 -18.23
N VAL A 547 13.27 0.84 -18.25
CA VAL A 547 13.46 2.22 -18.71
C VAL A 547 13.58 2.17 -20.23
#